data_AF-A0A1J5AND3-F1
#
_entry.id   AF-A0A1J5AND3-F1
#
_cell.length_a   1.000
_cell.length_b   1.000
_cell.length_c   1.000
_cell.angle_alpha   90.00
_cell.angle_beta   90.00
_cell.angle_gamma   90.00
#
_symmetry.space_group_name_H-M   'P 1'
#
loop_
_entity.id
_entity.type
_entity.pdbx_description
1 polymer ?
#
loop_
_entity_poly.entity_id
_entity_poly.type
_entity_poly.pdbx_seq_one_letter_code
_entity_poly.pdbx_strand_id
1 'polypeptide(L)'
;MQVASINNQVSGVIGCSAGLPNKDMVDKINFSYFLTAGNIDFNYLELKSLTKELKNSNTNFYFMEFDGIHEWPPLNVMKEAIYFLYFNAQKKDESSNKSALVESYISYENTQLNKAVSQNNILEQVNIYERMSIFLKNNTSTNNYKNKYKQLCNNSIYKLHQKNNEMFLQMEPSLQAELASNITAKDSKWWSNKIDEIIQSSRMAKSKEEKLMHLRLLNYMSLISFMYADNALKNNKLDESQKYLSIYEKVDPNNSEVYYLQAVFYAKQNKNDLALVSLEKAVSKGFDDFERIRNDNNFHFSEIELELIRNAQK
;
A
#
# COMPACT_ATOMS: atom_id res chain seq x y z
N MET A 1 1.21 14.43 -8.01
CA MET A 1 0.47 15.46 -7.28
C MET A 1 0.94 16.89 -7.55
N GLN A 2 2.22 17.23 -7.34
CA GLN A 2 2.72 18.61 -7.51
C GLN A 2 2.45 19.20 -8.91
N VAL A 3 2.73 18.43 -9.97
CA VAL A 3 2.44 18.84 -11.36
C VAL A 3 0.95 19.07 -11.60
N ALA A 4 0.09 18.20 -11.06
CA ALA A 4 -1.37 18.33 -11.21
C ALA A 4 -1.92 19.54 -10.43
N SER A 5 -1.41 19.81 -9.23
CA SER A 5 -1.89 20.92 -8.38
C SER A 5 -1.59 22.32 -8.93
N ILE A 6 -0.64 22.45 -9.85
CA ILE A 6 -0.32 23.72 -10.52
C ILE A 6 -0.89 23.81 -11.93
N ASN A 7 -1.51 22.74 -12.43
CA ASN A 7 -2.03 22.66 -13.79
C ASN A 7 -3.56 22.55 -13.78
N ASN A 8 -4.22 23.65 -14.12
CA ASN A 8 -5.69 23.73 -14.19
C ASN A 8 -6.32 22.91 -15.34
N GLN A 9 -5.52 22.22 -16.16
CA GLN A 9 -6.00 21.33 -17.21
C GLN A 9 -6.16 19.88 -16.74
N VAL A 10 -5.70 19.54 -15.54
CA VAL A 10 -5.86 18.19 -14.97
C VAL A 10 -7.20 18.10 -14.25
N SER A 11 -8.14 17.31 -14.78
CA SER A 11 -9.47 17.12 -14.18
C SER A 11 -9.53 16.00 -13.14
N GLY A 12 -8.53 15.13 -13.09
CA GLY A 12 -8.52 13.95 -12.23
C GLY A 12 -7.14 13.36 -11.99
N VAL A 13 -6.91 12.83 -10.80
CA VAL A 13 -5.66 12.15 -10.41
C VAL A 13 -5.98 10.84 -9.67
N ILE A 14 -5.19 9.80 -9.95
CA ILE A 14 -5.16 8.54 -9.20
C ILE A 14 -3.84 8.52 -8.40
N GLY A 15 -3.93 8.51 -7.08
CA GLY A 15 -2.80 8.34 -6.16
C GLY A 15 -2.71 6.89 -5.70
N CYS A 16 -1.67 6.18 -6.15
CA CYS A 16 -1.38 4.81 -5.73
C CYS A 16 -0.34 4.84 -4.61
N SER A 17 -0.76 4.54 -3.39
CA SER A 17 0.08 4.52 -2.18
C SER A 17 0.90 5.79 -1.95
N ALA A 18 0.41 6.93 -2.44
CA ALA A 18 1.12 8.20 -2.46
C ALA A 18 0.30 9.31 -1.78
N GLY A 19 0.90 9.93 -0.76
CA GLY A 19 0.33 11.09 -0.08
C GLY A 19 0.48 12.40 -0.84
N LEU A 20 0.29 13.51 -0.13
CA LEU A 20 0.57 14.85 -0.63
C LEU A 20 1.99 15.28 -0.23
N PRO A 21 2.73 15.98 -1.11
CA PRO A 21 4.04 16.53 -0.75
C PRO A 21 4.00 17.47 0.45
N ASN A 22 2.90 18.21 0.61
CA ASN A 22 2.61 19.04 1.78
C ASN A 22 1.10 18.99 2.07
N LYS A 23 0.74 18.87 3.36
CA LYS A 23 -0.64 18.90 3.85
C LYS A 23 -1.38 20.20 3.52
N ASP A 24 -0.68 21.32 3.42
CA ASP A 24 -1.26 22.61 3.01
C ASP A 24 -1.81 22.61 1.56
N MET A 25 -1.57 21.53 0.81
CA MET A 25 -2.08 21.36 -0.54
C MET A 25 -3.50 20.81 -0.59
N VAL A 26 -4.05 20.30 0.52
CA VAL A 26 -5.40 19.71 0.56
C VAL A 26 -6.45 20.69 0.00
N ASP A 27 -6.45 21.94 0.45
CA ASP A 27 -7.41 22.95 0.00
C ASP A 27 -7.12 23.52 -1.41
N LYS A 28 -5.97 23.15 -1.98
CA LYS A 28 -5.55 23.58 -3.33
C LYS A 28 -5.93 22.55 -4.41
N ILE A 29 -6.48 21.40 -4.02
CA ILE A 29 -6.90 20.36 -4.97
C ILE A 29 -8.19 20.81 -5.65
N ASN A 30 -8.10 21.12 -6.95
CA ASN A 30 -9.21 21.52 -7.81
C ASN A 30 -9.62 20.43 -8.82
N PHE A 31 -9.12 19.20 -8.63
CA PHE A 31 -9.42 18.03 -9.47
C PHE A 31 -10.05 16.91 -8.65
N SER A 32 -10.66 15.93 -9.34
CA SER A 32 -11.16 14.73 -8.67
C SER A 32 -10.00 13.83 -8.26
N TYR A 33 -9.93 13.42 -7.00
CA TYR A 33 -8.80 12.67 -6.47
C TYR A 33 -9.19 11.26 -6.00
N PHE A 34 -8.76 10.24 -6.73
CA PHE A 34 -8.90 8.86 -6.28
C PHE A 34 -7.63 8.43 -5.56
N LEU A 35 -7.72 8.01 -4.31
CA LEU A 35 -6.62 7.44 -3.55
C LEU A 35 -6.80 5.94 -3.38
N THR A 36 -5.72 5.21 -3.40
CA THR A 36 -5.74 3.78 -3.08
C THR A 36 -4.44 3.30 -2.47
N ALA A 37 -4.51 2.28 -1.63
CA ALA A 37 -3.35 1.56 -1.12
C ALA A 37 -3.74 0.15 -0.67
N GLY A 38 -2.73 -0.71 -0.61
CA GLY A 38 -2.83 -1.99 0.07
C GLY A 38 -3.12 -1.78 1.56
N ASN A 39 -3.95 -2.64 2.15
CA ASN A 39 -4.34 -2.55 3.55
C ASN A 39 -3.23 -2.93 4.53
N ILE A 40 -2.14 -3.50 4.01
CA ILE A 40 -0.90 -3.74 4.77
C ILE A 40 0.29 -2.91 4.25
N ASP A 41 0.07 -1.93 3.39
CA ASP A 41 1.10 -0.99 2.93
C ASP A 41 1.68 -0.18 4.10
N PHE A 42 3.00 0.06 4.10
CA PHE A 42 3.66 0.87 5.11
C PHE A 42 3.23 2.35 5.06
N ASN A 43 2.74 2.84 3.91
CA ASN A 43 2.17 4.19 3.74
C ASN A 43 0.71 4.29 4.19
N TYR A 44 0.08 3.20 4.66
CA TYR A 44 -1.34 3.17 5.00
C TYR A 44 -1.74 4.24 6.04
N LEU A 45 -0.94 4.42 7.10
CA LEU A 45 -1.23 5.40 8.16
C LEU A 45 -1.20 6.84 7.64
N GLU A 46 -0.24 7.15 6.76
CA GLU A 46 -0.14 8.46 6.12
C GLU A 46 -1.41 8.76 5.32
N LEU A 47 -1.86 7.80 4.49
CA LEU A 47 -3.08 7.96 3.70
C LEU A 47 -4.33 8.03 4.55
N LYS A 48 -4.37 7.31 5.69
CA LYS A 48 -5.46 7.44 6.67
C LYS A 48 -5.50 8.82 7.31
N SER A 49 -4.35 9.44 7.58
CA SER A 49 -4.30 10.84 8.01
C SER A 49 -4.79 11.77 6.91
N LEU A 50 -4.29 11.61 5.69
CA LEU A 50 -4.64 12.43 4.54
C LEU A 50 -6.14 12.36 4.22
N THR A 51 -6.74 11.18 4.28
CA THR A 51 -8.18 11.02 4.04
C THR A 51 -9.03 11.72 5.09
N LYS A 52 -8.59 11.81 6.36
CA LYS A 52 -9.27 12.63 7.38
C LYS A 52 -9.22 14.11 7.04
N GLU A 53 -8.06 14.60 6.57
CA GLU A 53 -7.88 15.98 6.14
C GLU A 53 -8.75 16.28 4.91
N LEU A 54 -8.75 15.40 3.91
CA LEU A 54 -9.58 15.52 2.71
C LEU A 54 -11.08 15.54 3.03
N LYS A 55 -11.56 14.71 3.99
CA LYS A 55 -12.96 14.72 4.46
C LYS A 55 -13.40 16.07 5.03
N ASN A 56 -12.47 16.85 5.57
CA ASN A 56 -12.73 18.17 6.14
C ASN A 56 -12.56 19.31 5.12
N SER A 57 -12.19 18.98 3.88
CA SER A 57 -11.98 19.94 2.78
C SER A 57 -13.13 19.91 1.77
N ASN A 58 -13.08 20.80 0.77
CA ASN A 58 -13.99 20.77 -0.38
C ASN A 58 -13.53 19.82 -1.51
N THR A 59 -12.46 19.05 -1.29
CA THR A 59 -11.89 18.18 -2.32
C THR A 59 -12.88 17.08 -2.69
N ASN A 60 -13.08 16.89 -4.00
CA ASN A 60 -13.81 15.72 -4.49
C ASN A 60 -12.89 14.51 -4.53
N PHE A 61 -12.96 13.65 -3.52
CA PHE A 61 -12.09 12.48 -3.44
C PHE A 61 -12.83 11.19 -3.08
N TYR A 62 -12.16 10.07 -3.34
CA TYR A 62 -12.54 8.75 -2.84
C TYR A 62 -11.29 7.98 -2.44
N PHE A 63 -11.36 7.19 -1.37
CA PHE A 63 -10.27 6.31 -0.95
C PHE A 63 -10.73 4.86 -0.99
N MET A 64 -10.00 4.03 -1.73
CA MET A 64 -10.28 2.60 -1.85
C MET A 64 -9.08 1.77 -1.40
N GLU A 65 -9.32 0.89 -0.43
CA GLU A 65 -8.32 -0.08 0.02
C GLU A 65 -8.43 -1.37 -0.77
N PHE A 66 -7.31 -2.09 -0.91
CA PHE A 66 -7.29 -3.46 -1.39
C PHE A 66 -6.48 -4.37 -0.47
N ASP A 67 -6.74 -5.67 -0.53
CA ASP A 67 -5.91 -6.65 0.17
C ASP A 67 -4.56 -6.74 -0.56
N GLY A 68 -3.52 -6.16 0.02
CA GLY A 68 -2.21 -6.03 -0.64
C GLY A 68 -1.17 -5.25 0.16
N ILE A 69 0.07 -5.32 -0.31
CA ILE A 69 1.26 -4.66 0.28
C ILE A 69 1.51 -3.28 -0.34
N HIS A 70 2.78 -2.83 -0.37
CA HIS A 70 3.21 -1.71 -1.18
C HIS A 70 3.42 -2.13 -2.63
N GLU A 71 2.31 -2.16 -3.38
CA GLU A 71 2.28 -2.63 -4.76
C GLU A 71 1.27 -1.84 -5.60
N TRP A 72 1.34 -2.02 -6.92
CA TRP A 72 0.36 -1.43 -7.82
C TRP A 72 -1.05 -1.98 -7.54
N PRO A 73 -2.09 -1.14 -7.58
CA PRO A 73 -3.44 -1.60 -7.32
C PRO A 73 -3.88 -2.65 -8.34
N PRO A 74 -4.65 -3.67 -7.92
CA PRO A 74 -5.15 -4.68 -8.84
C PRO A 74 -6.13 -4.07 -9.85
N LEU A 75 -6.34 -4.79 -10.96
CA LEU A 75 -7.13 -4.30 -12.10
C LEU A 75 -8.53 -3.79 -11.72
N ASN A 76 -9.20 -4.45 -10.76
CA ASN A 76 -10.52 -4.02 -10.30
C ASN A 76 -10.48 -2.65 -9.60
N VAL A 77 -9.46 -2.36 -8.80
CA VAL A 77 -9.30 -1.06 -8.13
C VAL A 77 -8.99 0.03 -9.15
N MET A 78 -8.12 -0.26 -10.12
CA MET A 78 -7.82 0.68 -11.20
C MET A 78 -9.06 0.97 -12.07
N LYS A 79 -9.92 -0.03 -12.30
CA LYS A 79 -11.21 0.18 -12.98
C LYS A 79 -12.12 1.10 -12.18
N GLU A 80 -12.24 0.91 -10.86
CA GLU A 80 -13.03 1.82 -10.01
C GLU A 80 -12.47 3.25 -10.02
N ALA A 81 -11.14 3.40 -10.01
CA ALA A 81 -10.51 4.71 -10.12
C ALA A 81 -10.88 5.41 -11.44
N ILE A 82 -10.87 4.69 -12.56
CA ILE A 82 -11.27 5.21 -13.87
C ILE A 82 -12.76 5.56 -13.88
N TYR A 83 -13.64 4.72 -13.32
CA TYR A 83 -15.07 5.04 -13.21
C TYR A 83 -15.31 6.31 -12.40
N PHE A 84 -14.65 6.44 -11.25
CA PHE A 84 -14.75 7.64 -10.43
C PHE A 84 -14.37 8.89 -11.21
N LEU A 85 -13.21 8.90 -11.88
CA LEU A 85 -12.77 10.05 -12.65
C LEU A 85 -13.68 10.34 -13.84
N TYR A 86 -14.10 9.30 -14.55
CA TYR A 86 -14.99 9.44 -15.72
C TYR A 86 -16.35 10.02 -15.33
N PHE A 87 -17.02 9.49 -14.31
CA PHE A 87 -18.33 9.97 -13.87
C PHE A 87 -18.28 11.39 -13.33
N ASN A 88 -17.18 11.77 -12.66
CA ASN A 88 -16.99 13.14 -12.19
C ASN A 88 -16.65 14.15 -13.30
N ALA A 89 -16.05 13.70 -14.40
CA ALA A 89 -15.77 14.54 -15.57
C ALA A 89 -17.04 14.87 -16.37
N GLN A 90 -18.11 14.08 -16.23
CA GLN A 90 -19.38 14.35 -16.91
C GLN A 90 -20.03 15.61 -16.33
N LYS A 91 -20.38 16.56 -17.21
CA LYS A 91 -21.20 17.72 -16.82
C LYS A 91 -22.60 17.21 -16.46
N LYS A 92 -23.21 17.88 -15.48
CA LYS A 92 -24.60 17.65 -15.06
C LYS A 92 -25.54 18.14 -16.17
N ASP A 93 -25.61 17.42 -17.27
CA ASP A 93 -26.55 17.70 -18.36
C ASP A 93 -27.78 16.81 -18.17
N GLU A 94 -28.84 17.40 -17.61
CA GLU A 94 -30.13 16.75 -17.34
C GLU A 94 -30.81 16.21 -18.61
N SER A 95 -30.34 16.61 -19.80
CA SER A 95 -30.90 16.21 -21.09
C SER A 95 -30.12 15.08 -21.79
N SER A 96 -28.91 14.75 -21.33
CA SER A 96 -28.16 13.62 -21.88
C SER A 96 -28.66 12.32 -21.24
N ASN A 97 -29.25 11.44 -22.05
CA ASN A 97 -29.59 10.07 -21.67
C ASN A 97 -28.46 9.50 -20.81
N LYS A 98 -28.80 8.99 -19.60
CA LYS A 98 -27.86 8.27 -18.72
C LYS A 98 -26.93 7.45 -19.58
N SER A 99 -25.64 7.80 -19.59
CA SER A 99 -24.71 7.12 -20.49
C SER A 99 -24.82 5.61 -20.25
N ALA A 100 -24.85 4.79 -21.29
CA ALA A 100 -24.96 3.33 -21.17
C ALA A 100 -23.93 2.76 -20.17
N LEU A 101 -22.79 3.44 -20.01
CA LEU A 101 -21.78 3.12 -19.00
C LEU A 101 -22.27 3.29 -17.56
N VAL A 102 -22.97 4.39 -17.23
CA VAL A 102 -23.56 4.62 -15.90
C VAL A 102 -24.59 3.55 -15.57
N GLU A 103 -25.44 3.17 -16.52
CA GLU A 103 -26.44 2.12 -16.32
C GLU A 103 -25.78 0.75 -16.12
N SER A 104 -24.76 0.44 -16.93
CA SER A 104 -23.98 -0.80 -16.77
C SER A 104 -23.26 -0.86 -15.42
N TYR A 105 -22.72 0.25 -14.93
CA TYR A 105 -22.09 0.34 -13.62
C TYR A 105 -23.11 0.14 -12.49
N ILE A 106 -24.28 0.79 -12.55
CA ILE A 106 -25.37 0.59 -11.57
C ILE A 106 -25.82 -0.88 -11.57
N SER A 107 -25.95 -1.50 -12.74
CA SER A 107 -26.32 -2.92 -12.84
C SER A 107 -25.28 -3.82 -12.19
N TYR A 108 -23.99 -3.60 -12.49
CA TYR A 108 -22.87 -4.32 -11.88
C TYR A 108 -22.85 -4.19 -10.36
N GLU A 109 -22.97 -2.97 -9.83
CA GLU A 109 -22.99 -2.70 -8.39
C GLU A 109 -24.19 -3.34 -7.70
N ASN A 110 -25.37 -3.33 -8.32
CA ASN A 110 -26.54 -4.03 -7.79
C ASN A 110 -26.32 -5.55 -7.72
N THR A 111 -25.61 -6.14 -8.70
CA THR A 111 -25.23 -7.56 -8.63
C THR A 111 -24.29 -7.83 -7.45
N GLN A 112 -23.27 -6.98 -7.24
CA GLN A 112 -22.37 -7.12 -6.08
C GLN A 112 -23.12 -6.92 -4.76
N LEU A 113 -24.04 -5.96 -4.71
CA LEU A 113 -24.85 -5.68 -3.53
C LEU A 113 -25.75 -6.87 -3.18
N ASN A 114 -26.42 -7.47 -4.16
CA ASN A 114 -27.25 -8.66 -3.94
C ASN A 114 -26.44 -9.82 -3.39
N LYS A 115 -25.21 -10.02 -3.89
CA LYS A 115 -24.27 -11.02 -3.35
C LYS A 115 -23.91 -10.69 -1.91
N ALA A 116 -23.53 -9.45 -1.60
CA ALA A 116 -23.19 -9.02 -0.24
C ALA A 116 -24.37 -9.16 0.73
N VAL A 117 -25.60 -8.89 0.29
CA VAL A 117 -26.84 -9.11 1.05
C VAL A 117 -27.05 -10.60 1.32
N SER A 118 -26.93 -11.47 0.30
CA SER A 118 -27.10 -12.92 0.48
C SER A 118 -26.06 -13.53 1.42
N GLN A 119 -24.87 -12.92 1.50
CA GLN A 119 -23.78 -13.34 2.36
C GLN A 119 -23.82 -12.67 3.75
N ASN A 120 -24.80 -11.79 4.00
CA ASN A 120 -24.87 -10.93 5.17
C ASN A 120 -23.57 -10.14 5.43
N ASN A 121 -22.85 -9.78 4.37
CA ASN A 121 -21.61 -9.02 4.44
C ASN A 121 -21.93 -7.52 4.57
N ILE A 122 -22.15 -7.08 5.82
CA ILE A 122 -22.51 -5.69 6.13
C ILE A 122 -21.43 -4.70 5.68
N LEU A 123 -20.15 -5.05 5.82
CA LEU A 123 -19.05 -4.15 5.44
C LEU A 123 -19.06 -3.88 3.94
N GLU A 124 -19.24 -4.92 3.13
CA GLU A 124 -19.30 -4.77 1.67
C GLU A 124 -20.55 -4.00 1.23
N GLN A 125 -21.69 -4.21 1.88
CA GLN A 125 -22.89 -3.41 1.62
C GLN A 125 -22.64 -1.91 1.88
N VAL A 126 -21.98 -1.58 3.01
CA VAL A 126 -21.61 -0.18 3.31
C VAL A 126 -20.70 0.40 2.23
N ASN A 127 -19.64 -0.34 1.85
CA ASN A 127 -18.69 0.09 0.83
C ASN A 127 -19.38 0.37 -0.52
N ILE A 128 -20.29 -0.52 -0.95
CA ILE A 128 -21.04 -0.36 -2.21
C ILE A 128 -21.95 0.87 -2.14
N TYR A 129 -22.73 1.03 -1.07
CA TYR A 129 -23.62 2.19 -0.95
C TYR A 129 -22.87 3.52 -0.84
N GLU A 130 -21.73 3.55 -0.12
CA GLU A 130 -20.87 4.73 -0.08
C GLU A 130 -20.36 5.06 -1.48
N ARG A 131 -19.77 4.08 -2.17
CA ARG A 131 -19.23 4.23 -3.53
C ARG A 131 -20.28 4.73 -4.51
N MET A 132 -21.43 4.06 -4.60
CA MET A 132 -22.53 4.49 -5.47
C MET A 132 -23.02 5.91 -5.13
N SER A 133 -23.02 6.30 -3.85
CA SER A 133 -23.43 7.64 -3.43
C SER A 133 -22.46 8.75 -3.85
N ILE A 134 -21.17 8.42 -3.98
CA ILE A 134 -20.10 9.35 -4.32
C ILE A 134 -19.89 9.39 -5.85
N PHE A 135 -19.78 8.23 -6.48
CA PHE A 135 -19.43 8.10 -7.90
C PHE A 135 -20.51 8.66 -8.81
N LEU A 136 -21.78 8.43 -8.45
CA LEU A 136 -22.92 8.76 -9.30
C LEU A 136 -23.53 10.13 -9.03
N LYS A 137 -22.94 10.92 -8.11
CA LYS A 137 -23.53 12.18 -7.59
C LYS A 137 -23.82 13.22 -8.69
N ASN A 138 -23.08 13.17 -9.80
CA ASN A 138 -23.22 14.08 -10.94
C ASN A 138 -24.10 13.50 -12.06
N ASN A 139 -24.47 12.22 -11.99
CA ASN A 139 -25.05 11.47 -13.11
C ASN A 139 -26.50 11.00 -12.83
N THR A 140 -26.88 10.84 -11.56
CA THR A 140 -28.24 10.45 -11.17
C THR A 140 -28.54 10.87 -9.72
N SER A 141 -29.81 10.80 -9.31
CA SER A 141 -30.17 10.97 -7.90
C SER A 141 -29.55 9.87 -7.02
N THR A 142 -28.76 10.27 -6.03
CA THR A 142 -28.07 9.36 -5.09
C THR A 142 -28.72 9.29 -3.71
N ASN A 143 -29.89 9.91 -3.51
CA ASN A 143 -30.48 10.06 -2.16
C ASN A 143 -30.75 8.71 -1.50
N ASN A 144 -31.22 7.72 -2.28
CA ASN A 144 -31.47 6.37 -1.77
C ASN A 144 -30.18 5.69 -1.30
N TYR A 145 -29.08 5.80 -2.05
CA TYR A 145 -27.77 5.25 -1.67
C TYR A 145 -27.23 5.93 -0.42
N LYS A 146 -27.31 7.27 -0.33
CA LYS A 146 -26.89 8.03 0.86
C LYS A 146 -27.68 7.62 2.11
N ASN A 147 -28.99 7.42 1.99
CA ASN A 147 -29.84 7.01 3.11
C ASN A 147 -29.51 5.58 3.57
N LYS A 148 -29.30 4.64 2.63
CA LYS A 148 -28.90 3.27 2.94
C LYS A 148 -27.51 3.19 3.57
N TYR A 149 -26.55 3.95 3.05
CA TYR A 149 -25.23 4.12 3.67
C TYR A 149 -25.37 4.57 5.13
N LYS A 150 -26.07 5.69 5.39
CA LYS A 150 -26.30 6.20 6.77
C LYS A 150 -27.00 5.20 7.68
N GLN A 151 -27.96 4.44 7.15
CA GLN A 151 -28.65 3.39 7.90
C GLN A 151 -27.67 2.28 8.30
N LEU A 152 -26.86 1.79 7.36
CA LEU A 152 -25.90 0.71 7.62
C LEU A 152 -24.72 1.15 8.50
N CYS A 153 -24.31 2.42 8.46
CA CYS A 153 -23.34 2.96 9.41
C CYS A 153 -23.81 2.85 10.87
N ASN A 154 -25.13 2.70 11.10
CA ASN A 154 -25.68 2.47 12.43
C ASN A 154 -25.72 1.00 12.87
N ASN A 155 -25.41 0.06 11.97
CA ASN A 155 -25.36 -1.37 12.26
C ASN A 155 -24.23 -1.70 13.27
N SER A 156 -24.49 -2.61 14.21
CA SER A 156 -23.54 -2.99 15.25
C SER A 156 -22.24 -3.60 14.72
N ILE A 157 -22.31 -4.39 13.63
CA ILE A 157 -21.14 -5.00 12.99
C ILE A 157 -20.24 -3.90 12.43
N TYR A 158 -20.82 -2.93 11.71
CA TYR A 158 -20.06 -1.81 11.15
C TYR A 158 -19.48 -0.91 12.26
N LYS A 159 -20.25 -0.59 13.31
CA LYS A 159 -19.75 0.19 14.45
C LYS A 159 -18.59 -0.49 15.17
N LEU A 160 -18.65 -1.81 15.34
CA LEU A 160 -17.57 -2.57 15.96
C LEU A 160 -16.32 -2.55 15.07
N HIS A 161 -16.47 -2.77 13.76
CA HIS A 161 -15.39 -2.67 12.79
C HIS A 161 -14.73 -1.29 12.84
N GLN A 162 -15.53 -0.21 12.79
CA GLN A 162 -15.01 1.15 12.84
C GLN A 162 -14.28 1.45 14.16
N LYS A 163 -14.84 1.03 15.30
CA LYS A 163 -14.21 1.18 16.62
C LYS A 163 -12.85 0.46 16.68
N ASN A 164 -12.77 -0.78 16.21
CA ASN A 164 -11.52 -1.53 16.17
C ASN A 164 -10.51 -0.84 15.26
N ASN A 165 -10.94 -0.42 14.07
CA ASN A 165 -10.06 0.24 13.12
C ASN A 165 -9.47 1.53 13.71
N GLU A 166 -10.30 2.38 14.32
CA GLU A 166 -9.85 3.61 14.97
C GLU A 166 -8.88 3.34 16.13
N MET A 167 -9.18 2.33 16.96
CA MET A 167 -8.32 1.93 18.07
C MET A 167 -6.93 1.49 17.58
N PHE A 168 -6.85 0.57 16.62
CA PHE A 168 -5.55 0.07 16.14
C PHE A 168 -4.79 1.12 15.32
N LEU A 169 -5.48 1.98 14.56
CA LEU A 169 -4.85 3.12 13.87
C LEU A 169 -4.22 4.13 14.84
N GLN A 170 -4.76 4.27 16.06
CA GLN A 170 -4.16 5.12 17.09
C GLN A 170 -2.99 4.44 17.81
N MET A 171 -3.01 3.12 17.94
CA MET A 171 -1.94 2.35 18.58
C MET A 171 -0.71 2.19 17.67
N GLU A 172 -0.91 2.02 16.37
CA GLU A 172 0.16 1.66 15.43
C GLU A 172 1.35 2.65 15.40
N PRO A 173 1.18 3.99 15.44
CA PRO A 173 2.30 4.93 15.42
C PRO A 173 3.26 4.79 16.60
N SER A 174 2.76 4.49 17.81
CA SER A 174 3.63 4.32 18.98
C SER A 174 4.45 3.03 18.89
N LEU A 175 3.87 1.97 18.33
CA LEU A 175 4.57 0.73 18.03
C LEU A 175 5.64 0.95 16.95
N GLN A 176 5.32 1.68 15.86
CA GLN A 176 6.32 2.05 14.84
C GLN A 176 7.48 2.88 15.43
N ALA A 177 7.19 3.79 16.36
CA ALA A 177 8.22 4.57 17.05
C ALA A 177 9.10 3.71 17.97
N GLU A 178 8.53 2.75 18.70
CA GLU A 178 9.28 1.76 19.48
C GLU A 178 10.25 0.98 18.58
N LEU A 179 9.76 0.47 17.44
CA LEU A 179 10.58 -0.29 16.49
C LEU A 179 11.71 0.56 15.91
N ALA A 180 11.42 1.78 15.47
CA ALA A 180 12.41 2.68 14.90
C ALA A 180 13.51 3.06 15.90
N SER A 181 13.14 3.37 17.15
CA SER A 181 14.12 3.74 18.19
C SER A 181 15.05 2.59 18.59
N ASN A 182 14.61 1.33 18.41
CA ASN A 182 15.38 0.15 18.78
C ASN A 182 16.21 -0.46 17.64
N ILE A 183 16.10 0.04 16.39
CA ILE A 183 16.80 -0.54 15.24
C ILE A 183 18.32 -0.48 15.40
N THR A 184 18.83 0.63 15.91
CA THR A 184 20.26 0.80 16.24
C THR A 184 20.59 0.28 17.64
N ALA A 185 19.70 0.48 18.62
CA ALA A 185 19.96 0.25 20.03
C ALA A 185 19.91 -1.23 20.48
N LYS A 186 19.18 -2.09 19.77
CA LYS A 186 19.00 -3.50 20.13
C LYS A 186 19.80 -4.44 19.21
N ASP A 187 20.09 -5.62 19.73
CA ASP A 187 20.83 -6.69 19.05
C ASP A 187 19.91 -7.60 18.21
N SER A 188 20.51 -8.49 17.43
CA SER A 188 19.78 -9.41 16.54
C SER A 188 18.88 -10.38 17.31
N LYS A 189 19.21 -10.72 18.57
CA LYS A 189 18.40 -11.65 19.38
C LYS A 189 17.10 -10.98 19.81
N TRP A 190 17.17 -9.75 20.27
CA TRP A 190 15.98 -8.95 20.58
C TRP A 190 15.08 -8.80 19.35
N TRP A 191 15.67 -8.46 18.20
CA TRP A 191 14.91 -8.31 16.96
C TRP A 191 14.27 -9.62 16.50
N SER A 192 14.98 -10.75 16.61
CA SER A 192 14.39 -12.05 16.30
C SER A 192 13.16 -12.32 17.17
N ASN A 193 13.27 -12.11 18.48
CA ASN A 193 12.16 -12.31 19.41
C ASN A 193 10.99 -11.35 19.11
N LYS A 194 11.27 -10.08 18.80
CA LYS A 194 10.23 -9.09 18.51
C LYS A 194 9.48 -9.41 17.21
N ILE A 195 10.17 -9.88 16.18
CA ILE A 195 9.54 -10.34 14.93
C ILE A 195 8.63 -11.53 15.21
N ASP A 196 9.12 -12.52 15.96
CA ASP A 196 8.34 -13.72 16.30
C ASP A 196 7.09 -13.36 17.15
N GLU A 197 7.22 -12.41 18.08
CA GLU A 197 6.12 -11.84 18.87
C GLU A 197 5.03 -11.21 17.99
N ILE A 198 5.40 -10.36 17.03
CA ILE A 198 4.42 -9.71 16.14
C ILE A 198 3.78 -10.72 15.19
N ILE A 199 4.55 -11.68 14.66
CA ILE A 199 4.00 -12.77 13.83
C ILE A 199 2.97 -13.58 14.62
N GLN A 200 3.29 -13.95 15.87
CA GLN A 200 2.35 -14.65 16.74
C GLN A 200 1.12 -13.81 17.05
N SER A 201 1.29 -12.52 17.35
CA SER A 201 0.19 -11.60 17.62
C SER A 201 -0.73 -11.41 16.41
N SER A 202 -0.17 -11.40 15.18
CA SER A 202 -0.96 -11.39 13.94
C SER A 202 -1.82 -12.65 13.79
N ARG A 203 -1.28 -13.83 14.13
CA ARG A 203 -2.00 -15.11 14.08
C ARG A 203 -3.10 -15.22 15.16
N MET A 204 -2.86 -14.63 16.32
CA MET A 204 -3.77 -14.65 17.48
C MET A 204 -4.74 -13.46 17.52
N ALA A 205 -4.69 -12.58 16.52
CA ALA A 205 -5.53 -11.39 16.44
C ALA A 205 -7.03 -11.72 16.55
N LYS A 206 -7.74 -10.96 17.38
CA LYS A 206 -9.17 -11.16 17.67
C LYS A 206 -10.09 -10.48 16.65
N SER A 207 -9.52 -9.64 15.79
CA SER A 207 -10.23 -8.92 14.74
C SER A 207 -9.39 -8.81 13.47
N LYS A 208 -10.04 -8.55 12.33
CA LYS A 208 -9.33 -8.30 11.06
C LYS A 208 -8.43 -7.06 11.20
N GLU A 209 -8.90 -6.03 11.89
CA GLU A 209 -8.18 -4.75 12.04
C GLU A 209 -6.89 -4.92 12.85
N GLU A 210 -6.95 -5.71 13.93
CA GLU A 210 -5.77 -6.07 14.74
C GLU A 210 -4.74 -6.84 13.92
N LYS A 211 -5.21 -7.84 13.14
CA LYS A 211 -4.34 -8.61 12.26
C LYS A 211 -3.63 -7.72 11.25
N LEU A 212 -4.38 -6.82 10.61
CA LEU A 212 -3.84 -5.89 9.62
C LEU A 212 -2.81 -4.93 10.23
N MET A 213 -3.04 -4.43 11.46
CA MET A 213 -2.06 -3.61 12.17
C MET A 213 -0.74 -4.38 12.37
N HIS A 214 -0.78 -5.63 12.84
CA HIS A 214 0.44 -6.43 13.00
C HIS A 214 1.15 -6.69 11.67
N LEU A 215 0.40 -6.95 10.59
CA LEU A 215 0.99 -7.13 9.26
C LEU A 215 1.64 -5.83 8.74
N ARG A 216 1.03 -4.67 8.99
CA ARG A 216 1.65 -3.36 8.68
C ARG A 216 2.92 -3.12 9.49
N LEU A 217 2.96 -3.53 10.76
CA LEU A 217 4.18 -3.43 11.57
C LEU A 217 5.31 -4.30 10.99
N LEU A 218 5.01 -5.49 10.46
CA LEU A 218 6.01 -6.32 9.77
C LEU A 218 6.51 -5.66 8.48
N ASN A 219 5.61 -5.07 7.67
CA ASN A 219 6.01 -4.31 6.48
C ASN A 219 6.82 -3.06 6.82
N TYR A 220 6.50 -2.38 7.93
CA TYR A 220 7.29 -1.27 8.45
C TYR A 220 8.69 -1.73 8.89
N MET A 221 8.80 -2.87 9.59
CA MET A 221 10.09 -3.47 9.94
C MET A 221 10.92 -3.82 8.69
N SER A 222 10.29 -4.36 7.64
CA SER A 222 10.91 -4.62 6.34
C SER A 222 11.50 -3.34 5.75
N LEU A 223 10.70 -2.26 5.68
CA LEU A 223 11.14 -0.94 5.19
C LEU A 223 12.32 -0.37 5.99
N ILE A 224 12.23 -0.29 7.33
CA ILE A 224 13.33 0.29 8.11
C ILE A 224 14.58 -0.58 8.02
N SER A 225 14.45 -1.91 7.92
CA SER A 225 15.61 -2.79 7.77
C SER A 225 16.29 -2.58 6.42
N PHE A 226 15.53 -2.43 5.35
CA PHE A 226 16.03 -2.00 4.03
C PHE A 226 16.80 -0.68 4.13
N MET A 227 16.17 0.37 4.66
CA MET A 227 16.77 1.71 4.74
C MET A 227 18.10 1.71 5.50
N TYR A 228 18.17 1.01 6.62
CA TYR A 228 19.38 0.92 7.44
C TYR A 228 20.45 0.03 6.81
N ALA A 229 20.07 -1.10 6.19
CA ALA A 229 21.00 -1.96 5.47
C ALA A 229 21.63 -1.24 4.27
N ASP A 230 20.81 -0.60 3.42
CA ASP A 230 21.25 0.17 2.26
C ASP A 230 22.18 1.33 2.67
N ASN A 231 21.78 2.10 3.70
CA ASN A 231 22.62 3.17 4.22
C ASN A 231 23.96 2.65 4.76
N ALA A 232 23.96 1.58 5.55
CA ALA A 232 25.18 1.00 6.10
C ALA A 232 26.12 0.49 5.00
N LEU A 233 25.58 -0.17 3.96
CA LEU A 233 26.36 -0.63 2.80
C LEU A 233 26.97 0.53 2.02
N LYS A 234 26.20 1.58 1.75
CA LYS A 234 26.70 2.81 1.08
C LYS A 234 27.84 3.48 1.85
N ASN A 235 27.82 3.40 3.16
CA ASN A 235 28.85 3.95 4.05
C ASN A 235 29.94 2.93 4.45
N ASN A 236 29.98 1.75 3.83
CA ASN A 236 30.93 0.66 4.14
C ASN A 236 30.94 0.22 5.62
N LYS A 237 29.83 0.37 6.34
CA LYS A 237 29.62 -0.09 7.71
C LYS A 237 29.17 -1.55 7.71
N LEU A 238 30.09 -2.45 7.37
CA LEU A 238 29.75 -3.86 7.11
C LEU A 238 29.15 -4.56 8.34
N ASP A 239 29.72 -4.36 9.53
CA ASP A 239 29.20 -4.98 10.76
C ASP A 239 27.75 -4.55 11.07
N GLU A 240 27.45 -3.25 10.89
CA GLU A 240 26.08 -2.74 11.05
C GLU A 240 25.14 -3.33 9.97
N SER A 241 25.60 -3.37 8.72
CA SER A 241 24.79 -3.89 7.61
C SER A 241 24.43 -5.36 7.79
N GLN A 242 25.33 -6.19 8.34
CA GLN A 242 25.05 -7.60 8.61
C GLN A 242 23.88 -7.76 9.58
N LYS A 243 23.83 -6.93 10.63
CA LYS A 243 22.70 -6.90 11.57
C LYS A 243 21.40 -6.58 10.83
N TYR A 244 21.35 -5.48 10.07
CA TYR A 244 20.13 -5.04 9.41
C TYR A 244 19.65 -6.03 8.34
N LEU A 245 20.57 -6.63 7.57
CA LEU A 245 20.23 -7.68 6.60
C LEU A 245 19.64 -8.92 7.27
N SER A 246 20.13 -9.29 8.46
CA SER A 246 19.57 -10.43 9.22
C SER A 246 18.14 -10.17 9.71
N ILE A 247 17.85 -8.93 10.13
CA ILE A 247 16.51 -8.50 10.54
C ILE A 247 15.58 -8.48 9.31
N TYR A 248 16.06 -7.90 8.21
CA TYR A 248 15.33 -7.79 6.95
C TYR A 248 14.94 -9.19 6.42
N GLU A 249 15.89 -10.12 6.31
CA GLU A 249 15.60 -11.46 5.81
C GLU A 249 14.61 -12.19 6.71
N LYS A 250 14.70 -12.01 8.03
CA LYS A 250 13.77 -12.68 8.95
C LYS A 250 12.35 -12.14 8.82
N VAL A 251 12.19 -10.82 8.70
CA VAL A 251 10.84 -10.21 8.67
C VAL A 251 10.17 -10.36 7.32
N ASP A 252 10.94 -10.35 6.23
CA ASP A 252 10.43 -10.41 4.87
C ASP A 252 11.30 -11.31 3.98
N PRO A 253 11.31 -12.64 4.23
CA PRO A 253 12.18 -13.61 3.54
C PRO A 253 11.82 -13.84 2.06
N ASN A 254 10.72 -13.25 1.59
CA ASN A 254 10.32 -13.34 0.18
C ASN A 254 10.63 -12.06 -0.58
N ASN A 255 11.08 -11.00 0.09
CA ASN A 255 11.56 -9.81 -0.58
C ASN A 255 12.83 -10.13 -1.37
N SER A 256 12.87 -9.81 -2.64
CA SER A 256 14.05 -10.05 -3.45
C SER A 256 15.19 -9.06 -3.14
N GLU A 257 14.85 -7.87 -2.64
CA GLU A 257 15.79 -6.78 -2.36
C GLU A 257 16.77 -7.13 -1.22
N VAL A 258 16.34 -7.88 -0.19
CA VAL A 258 17.26 -8.29 0.88
C VAL A 258 18.41 -9.14 0.33
N TYR A 259 18.12 -9.99 -0.65
CA TYR A 259 19.11 -10.87 -1.26
C TYR A 259 20.03 -10.11 -2.22
N TYR A 260 19.52 -9.11 -2.92
CA TYR A 260 20.37 -8.17 -3.67
C TYR A 260 21.34 -7.43 -2.73
N LEU A 261 20.86 -6.89 -1.60
CA LEU A 261 21.72 -6.19 -0.65
C LEU A 261 22.72 -7.13 0.05
N GLN A 262 22.35 -8.40 0.30
CA GLN A 262 23.29 -9.43 0.75
C GLN A 262 24.39 -9.69 -0.28
N ALA A 263 24.06 -9.68 -1.58
CA ALA A 263 25.08 -9.80 -2.62
C ALA A 263 26.06 -8.62 -2.58
N VAL A 264 25.56 -7.39 -2.46
CA VAL A 264 26.41 -6.19 -2.29
C VAL A 264 27.29 -6.31 -1.05
N PHE A 265 26.75 -6.79 0.07
CA PHE A 265 27.49 -7.03 1.31
C PHE A 265 28.66 -8.01 1.12
N TYR A 266 28.44 -9.11 0.41
CA TYR A 266 29.49 -10.10 0.14
C TYR A 266 30.51 -9.59 -0.88
N ALA A 267 30.08 -8.89 -1.91
CA ALA A 267 30.97 -8.31 -2.91
C ALA A 267 31.93 -7.29 -2.28
N LYS A 268 31.45 -6.44 -1.37
CA LYS A 268 32.28 -5.51 -0.57
C LYS A 268 33.32 -6.19 0.33
N GLN A 269 33.16 -7.49 0.61
CA GLN A 269 34.13 -8.31 1.35
C GLN A 269 35.04 -9.11 0.42
N ASN A 270 34.98 -8.90 -0.90
CA ASN A 270 35.65 -9.70 -1.93
C ASN A 270 35.23 -11.19 -1.90
N LYS A 271 33.99 -11.48 -1.47
CA LYS A 271 33.43 -12.83 -1.43
C LYS A 271 32.49 -13.04 -2.62
N ASN A 272 33.05 -13.03 -3.83
CA ASN A 272 32.28 -13.03 -5.08
C ASN A 272 31.37 -14.26 -5.24
N ASP A 273 31.83 -15.44 -4.82
CA ASP A 273 31.00 -16.66 -4.88
C ASP A 273 29.71 -16.52 -4.04
N LEU A 274 29.81 -15.93 -2.84
CA LEU A 274 28.65 -15.68 -2.00
C LEU A 274 27.76 -14.56 -2.57
N ALA A 275 28.36 -13.56 -3.22
CA ALA A 275 27.60 -12.52 -3.90
C ALA A 275 26.76 -13.10 -5.05
N LEU A 276 27.34 -14.01 -5.85
CA LEU A 276 26.64 -14.69 -6.93
C LEU A 276 25.47 -15.53 -6.40
N VAL A 277 25.69 -16.35 -5.37
CA VAL A 277 24.62 -17.15 -4.72
C VAL A 277 23.50 -16.26 -4.18
N SER A 278 23.84 -15.12 -3.59
CA SER A 278 22.83 -14.15 -3.12
C SER A 278 22.04 -13.53 -4.27
N LEU A 279 22.65 -13.23 -5.43
CA LEU A 279 21.94 -12.73 -6.61
C LEU A 279 21.03 -13.78 -7.23
N GLU A 280 21.48 -15.03 -7.33
CA GLU A 280 20.63 -16.14 -7.78
C GLU A 280 19.39 -16.27 -6.89
N LYS A 281 19.57 -16.16 -5.57
CA LYS A 281 18.46 -16.14 -4.62
C LYS A 281 17.56 -14.92 -4.83
N ALA A 282 18.12 -13.72 -5.06
CA ALA A 282 17.34 -12.52 -5.35
C ALA A 282 16.46 -12.71 -6.59
N VAL A 283 17.03 -13.21 -7.68
CA VAL A 283 16.31 -13.52 -8.92
C VAL A 283 15.22 -14.57 -8.68
N SER A 284 15.52 -15.64 -7.93
CA SER A 284 14.52 -16.66 -7.57
C SER A 284 13.33 -16.12 -6.75
N LYS A 285 13.52 -14.96 -6.11
CA LYS A 285 12.50 -14.24 -5.33
C LYS A 285 11.83 -13.11 -6.11
N GLY A 286 12.14 -12.95 -7.40
CA GLY A 286 11.52 -11.97 -8.29
C GLY A 286 12.31 -10.67 -8.48
N PHE A 287 13.63 -10.66 -8.25
CA PHE A 287 14.47 -9.52 -8.65
C PHE A 287 14.62 -9.47 -10.18
N ASP A 288 14.10 -8.43 -10.82
CA ASP A 288 14.02 -8.31 -12.28
C ASP A 288 14.85 -7.15 -12.87
N ASP A 289 15.58 -6.39 -12.03
CA ASP A 289 16.40 -5.26 -12.48
C ASP A 289 17.84 -5.69 -12.84
N PHE A 290 17.98 -6.37 -13.98
CA PHE A 290 19.30 -6.81 -14.47
C PHE A 290 20.27 -5.63 -14.70
N GLU A 291 19.75 -4.49 -15.15
CA GLU A 291 20.58 -3.32 -15.41
C GLU A 291 21.17 -2.76 -14.11
N ARG A 292 20.45 -2.82 -12.99
CA ARG A 292 21.02 -2.49 -11.69
C ARG A 292 22.17 -3.43 -11.30
N ILE A 293 22.04 -4.74 -11.53
CA ILE A 293 23.13 -5.70 -11.26
C ILE A 293 24.35 -5.38 -12.14
N ARG A 294 24.13 -5.19 -13.44
CA ARG A 294 25.21 -4.94 -14.40
C ARG A 294 25.98 -3.65 -14.13
N ASN A 295 25.30 -2.62 -13.65
CA ASN A 295 25.87 -1.28 -13.45
C ASN A 295 26.34 -1.02 -11.99
N ASP A 296 26.16 -1.98 -11.07
CA ASP A 296 26.60 -1.82 -9.69
C ASP A 296 28.12 -2.10 -9.59
N ASN A 297 28.88 -1.04 -9.30
CA ASN A 297 30.34 -1.07 -9.21
C ASN A 297 30.89 -1.97 -8.09
N ASN A 298 30.05 -2.45 -7.17
CA ASN A 298 30.49 -3.44 -6.18
C ASN A 298 30.72 -4.82 -6.82
N PHE A 299 30.10 -5.11 -7.96
CA PHE A 299 30.19 -6.41 -8.61
C PHE A 299 31.30 -6.46 -9.65
N HIS A 300 32.06 -7.56 -9.64
CA HIS A 300 33.15 -7.84 -10.58
C HIS A 300 32.96 -9.22 -11.21
N PHE A 301 31.76 -9.45 -11.75
CA PHE A 301 31.38 -10.69 -12.41
C PHE A 301 31.91 -10.72 -13.85
N SER A 302 32.26 -11.91 -14.31
CA SER A 302 32.50 -12.21 -15.72
C SER A 302 31.20 -12.14 -16.53
N GLU A 303 31.33 -11.98 -17.85
CA GLU A 303 30.18 -12.03 -18.77
C GLU A 303 29.39 -13.35 -18.65
N ILE A 304 30.07 -14.47 -18.37
CA ILE A 304 29.44 -15.77 -18.17
C ILE A 304 28.53 -15.75 -16.93
N GLU A 305 29.02 -15.22 -15.81
CA GLU A 305 28.24 -15.10 -14.58
C GLU A 305 27.05 -14.14 -14.75
N LEU A 306 27.24 -13.02 -15.45
CA LEU A 306 26.15 -12.09 -15.79
C LEU A 306 25.10 -12.76 -16.69
N GLU A 307 25.51 -13.59 -17.66
CA GLU A 307 24.60 -14.32 -18.52
C GLU A 307 23.82 -15.41 -17.77
N LEU A 308 24.43 -16.06 -16.78
CA LEU A 308 23.75 -17.00 -15.87
C LEU A 308 22.65 -16.29 -15.07
N ILE A 309 22.96 -15.15 -14.46
CA ILE A 309 21.99 -14.34 -13.70
C ILE A 309 20.84 -13.91 -14.61
N ARG A 310 21.14 -13.41 -15.82
CA ARG A 310 20.14 -12.94 -16.78
C ARG A 310 19.20 -14.05 -17.24
N ASN A 311 19.73 -15.26 -17.46
CA ASN A 311 18.92 -16.39 -17.89
C ASN A 311 18.02 -16.93 -16.76
N ALA A 312 18.42 -16.75 -15.49
CA ALA A 312 17.61 -17.13 -14.34
C ALA A 312 16.36 -16.23 -14.14
N GLN A 313 16.29 -15.05 -14.79
CA GLN A 313 15.15 -14.14 -14.72
C GLN A 313 13.99 -14.49 -15.69
N LYS A 314 14.19 -15.46 -16.61
CA LYS A 314 13.20 -15.86 -17.62
C LYS A 314 12.26 -16.94 -17.11
#